data_AF-A0A7C1F9T7-F1
#
_entry.id   AF-A0A7C1F9T7-F1
#
_cell.length_a   1.000
_cell.length_b   1.000
_cell.length_c   1.000
_cell.angle_alpha   90.00
_cell.angle_beta   90.00
_cell.angle_gamma   90.00
#
_symmetry.space_group_name_H-M   'P 1'
#
loop_
_entity.id
_entity.type
_entity.pdbx_description
1 polymer ?
#
loop_
_entity_poly.entity_id
_entity_poly.type
_entity_poly.pdbx_seq_one_letter_code
_entity_poly.pdbx_strand_id
1 'polypeptide(L)'
;MIPVLLPAFDEYLLGYTDRDAMLDPAHAKQVLPGGGMFAPTFTLDGRILGTWKRALKKDSVTITVNPFQPLTHDEGEHLSGAADQYARFLGLVRARLTHLAP
;
A
#
# COMPACT_ATOMS: atom_id res chain seq x y z
N MET A 1 15.12 0.78 -3.68
CA MET A 1 14.06 0.63 -2.66
C MET A 1 13.15 -0.51 -3.10
N ILE A 2 12.64 -1.32 -2.17
CA ILE A 2 11.79 -2.48 -2.45
C ILE A 2 10.35 -2.14 -2.08
N PRO A 3 9.46 -1.89 -3.06
CA PRO A 3 8.05 -1.61 -2.83
C PRO A 3 7.21 -2.88 -2.77
N VAL A 4 6.24 -2.95 -1.84
CA VAL A 4 5.25 -4.04 -1.80
C VAL A 4 3.86 -3.48 -1.52
N LEU A 5 2.88 -3.87 -2.34
CA LEU A 5 1.44 -3.62 -2.12
C LEU A 5 0.83 -4.81 -1.40
N LEU A 6 0.60 -4.68 -0.09
CA LEU A 6 0.05 -5.73 0.76
C LEU A 6 -1.49 -5.64 0.79
N PRO A 7 -2.21 -6.75 0.54
CA PRO A 7 -3.67 -6.77 0.63
C PRO A 7 -4.15 -6.51 2.06
N ALA A 8 -5.47 -6.33 2.21
CA ALA A 8 -6.10 -6.37 3.53
C ALA A 8 -5.82 -7.72 4.20
N PHE A 9 -5.66 -7.70 5.53
CA PHE A 9 -5.40 -8.90 6.35
C PHE A 9 -4.09 -9.64 6.05
N ASP A 10 -3.11 -8.96 5.45
CA ASP A 10 -1.81 -9.56 5.20
C ASP A 10 -1.11 -9.99 6.51
N GLU A 11 -0.44 -11.15 6.48
CA GLU A 11 0.25 -11.74 7.64
C GLU A 11 1.35 -10.84 8.20
N TYR A 12 1.90 -9.96 7.36
CA TYR A 12 2.88 -8.96 7.75
C TYR A 12 2.39 -8.09 8.93
N LEU A 13 1.08 -7.84 9.03
CA LEU A 13 0.46 -7.14 10.16
C LEU A 13 -0.28 -8.07 11.12
N LEU A 14 -0.89 -9.14 10.61
CA LEU A 14 -1.77 -10.00 11.40
C LEU A 14 -1.00 -10.85 12.41
N GLY A 15 0.21 -11.30 12.05
CA GLY A 15 0.99 -12.26 12.84
C GLY A 15 1.66 -11.70 14.08
N TYR A 16 1.65 -10.38 14.29
CA TYR A 16 2.42 -9.73 15.34
C TYR A 16 1.53 -8.91 16.29
N THR A 17 1.71 -9.11 17.59
CA THR A 17 1.07 -8.27 18.63
C THR A 17 1.69 -6.88 18.66
N ASP A 18 3.03 -6.82 18.69
CA ASP A 18 3.83 -5.60 18.58
C ASP A 18 4.16 -5.33 17.10
N ARG A 19 3.89 -4.11 16.64
CA ARG A 19 4.02 -3.71 15.23
C ARG A 19 5.00 -2.57 15.01
N ASP A 20 5.71 -2.11 16.03
CA ASP A 20 6.47 -0.85 15.97
C ASP A 20 7.63 -0.92 14.98
N ALA A 21 8.16 -2.14 14.75
CA ALA A 21 9.19 -2.41 13.75
C ALA A 21 8.72 -2.13 12.31
N MET A 22 7.43 -2.34 12.01
CA MET A 22 6.88 -2.20 10.65
C MET A 22 6.00 -0.95 10.48
N LEU A 23 5.36 -0.45 11.54
CA LEU A 23 4.39 0.63 11.51
C LEU A 23 4.65 1.61 12.65
N ASP A 24 4.77 2.89 12.32
CA ASP A 24 4.81 3.94 13.36
C ASP A 24 3.48 3.92 14.16
N PRO A 25 3.52 3.82 15.50
CA PRO A 25 2.33 3.83 16.35
C PRO A 25 1.38 5.00 16.10
N ALA A 26 1.90 6.16 15.65
CA ALA A 26 1.09 7.33 15.32
C ALA A 26 0.07 7.06 14.19
N HIS A 27 0.36 6.09 13.30
CA HIS A 27 -0.48 5.75 12.16
C HIS A 27 -1.29 4.46 12.37
N ALA A 28 -1.20 3.81 13.54
CA ALA A 28 -1.86 2.53 13.82
C ALA A 28 -3.35 2.55 13.50
N LYS A 29 -4.08 3.61 13.87
CA LYS A 29 -5.54 3.71 13.62
C LYS A 29 -5.91 3.83 12.14
N GLN A 30 -5.01 4.27 11.28
CA GLN A 30 -5.28 4.35 9.83
C GLN A 30 -5.19 2.97 9.16
N VAL A 31 -4.36 2.08 9.73
CA VAL A 31 -4.17 0.70 9.25
C VAL A 31 -5.14 -0.27 9.95
N LEU A 32 -5.40 -0.02 11.23
CA LEU A 32 -6.19 -0.84 12.15
C LEU A 32 -7.30 0.04 12.76
N PRO A 33 -8.36 0.37 12.00
CA PRO A 33 -9.42 1.27 12.48
C PRO A 33 -10.29 0.67 13.60
N GLY A 34 -10.09 -0.61 13.92
CA GLY A 34 -10.90 -1.36 14.89
C GLY A 34 -11.83 -2.38 14.22
N GLY A 35 -12.66 -3.05 15.02
CA GLY A 35 -13.63 -4.03 14.51
C GLY A 35 -13.01 -5.26 13.83
N GLY A 36 -11.74 -5.55 14.12
CA GLY A 36 -11.00 -6.65 13.48
C GLY A 36 -10.54 -6.36 12.05
N MET A 37 -10.67 -5.12 11.56
CA MET A 37 -10.30 -4.77 10.19
C MET A 37 -8.82 -4.41 10.05
N PHE A 38 -8.19 -4.90 8.98
CA PHE A 38 -6.82 -4.59 8.56
C PHE A 38 -6.86 -3.99 7.15
N ALA A 39 -6.47 -2.73 7.01
CA ALA A 39 -6.44 -2.06 5.71
C ALA A 39 -5.35 -2.64 4.78
N PRO A 40 -5.55 -2.62 3.45
CA PRO A 40 -4.43 -2.81 2.53
C PRO A 40 -3.37 -1.73 2.75
N THR A 41 -2.12 -2.15 2.87
CA THR A 41 -0.97 -1.27 3.15
C THR A 41 0.07 -1.37 2.06
N PHE A 42 0.88 -0.33 1.92
CA PHE A 42 2.07 -0.43 1.09
C PHE A 42 3.32 -0.22 1.95
N THR A 43 4.38 -0.93 1.58
CA THR A 43 5.68 -0.82 2.24
C THR A 43 6.73 -0.33 1.27
N LEU A 44 7.72 0.37 1.83
CA LEU A 44 9.01 0.62 1.19
C LEU A 44 10.10 0.14 2.15
N ASP A 45 10.97 -0.74 1.65
CA ASP A 45 12.07 -1.33 2.44
C ASP A 45 11.60 -1.92 3.79
N GLY A 46 10.42 -2.53 3.81
CA GLY A 46 9.85 -3.17 5.01
C GLY A 46 9.28 -2.20 6.05
N ARG A 47 9.00 -0.94 5.69
CA ARG A 47 8.26 -0.01 6.55
C ARG A 47 6.92 0.32 5.90
N ILE A 48 5.84 0.23 6.66
CA ILE A 48 4.50 0.63 6.21
C ILE A 48 4.45 2.15 6.19
N LEU A 49 4.25 2.70 5.00
CA LEU A 49 4.22 4.14 4.78
C LEU A 49 2.83 4.67 4.43
N GLY A 50 1.83 3.80 4.37
CA GLY A 50 0.47 4.21 4.10
C GLY A 50 -0.46 3.06 3.78
N THR A 51 -1.70 3.42 3.46
CA THR A 51 -2.73 2.50 2.96
C THR A 51 -2.89 2.64 1.46
N TRP A 52 -3.57 1.68 0.84
CA TRP A 52 -3.94 1.81 -0.57
C TRP A 52 -5.29 1.16 -0.85
N LYS A 53 -5.85 1.50 -2.01
CA LYS A 53 -7.03 0.86 -2.57
C LYS A 53 -6.87 0.71 -4.08
N ARG A 54 -7.68 -0.17 -4.66
CA ARG A 54 -7.75 -0.36 -6.12
C ARG A 54 -9.13 -0.07 -6.68
N ALA A 55 -9.15 0.38 -7.92
CA ALA A 55 -10.35 0.43 -8.76
C ALA A 55 -10.05 -0.26 -10.10
N LEU A 56 -10.81 -1.31 -10.41
CA LEU A 56 -10.67 -2.04 -11.67
C LEU A 56 -11.41 -1.32 -12.80
N LYS A 57 -10.79 -1.32 -13.98
CA LYS A 57 -11.40 -0.96 -15.27
C LYS A 57 -11.22 -2.12 -16.25
N LYS A 58 -11.78 -1.97 -17.46
CA LYS A 58 -11.78 -3.04 -18.48
C LYS A 58 -10.38 -3.58 -18.80
N ASP A 59 -9.38 -2.70 -18.91
CA ASP A 59 -8.03 -3.01 -19.39
C ASP A 59 -6.92 -2.57 -18.42
N SER A 60 -7.30 -2.02 -17.27
CA SER A 60 -6.42 -1.29 -16.38
C SER A 60 -6.90 -1.30 -14.94
N VAL A 61 -5.98 -1.05 -14.02
CA VAL A 61 -6.29 -0.85 -12.59
C VAL A 61 -5.75 0.50 -12.12
N THR A 62 -6.56 1.25 -11.41
CA THR A 62 -6.07 2.42 -10.67
C THR A 62 -5.70 1.98 -9.27
N ILE A 63 -4.47 2.24 -8.86
CA ILE A 63 -3.97 2.09 -7.49
C ILE A 63 -3.93 3.48 -6.88
N THR A 64 -4.68 3.68 -5.80
CA THR A 64 -4.68 4.92 -5.03
C THR A 64 -4.00 4.67 -3.70
N VAL A 65 -2.83 5.27 -3.50
CA VAL A 65 -2.10 5.24 -2.24
C VAL A 65 -2.51 6.43 -1.36
N ASN A 66 -2.52 6.22 -0.05
CA ASN A 66 -2.74 7.23 0.97
C ASN A 66 -1.52 7.21 1.91
N PRO A 67 -0.46 7.96 1.55
CA PRO A 67 0.78 7.92 2.31
C PRO A 67 0.65 8.72 3.61
N PHE A 68 1.34 8.31 4.66
CA PHE A 68 1.34 9.00 5.96
C PHE A 68 2.10 10.32 5.93
N GLN A 69 3.04 10.45 4.99
CA GLN A 69 3.85 11.64 4.72
C GLN A 69 3.98 11.82 3.20
N PRO A 70 4.32 13.02 2.70
CA PRO A 70 4.56 13.22 1.28
C PRO A 70 5.63 12.25 0.75
N LEU A 71 5.33 11.57 -0.36
CA LEU A 71 6.30 10.71 -1.03
C LEU A 71 7.31 11.56 -1.80
N THR A 72 8.57 11.14 -1.74
CA THR A 72 9.59 11.61 -2.67
C THR A 72 9.29 11.13 -4.09
N HIS A 73 9.91 11.78 -5.08
CA HIS A 73 9.81 11.36 -6.48
C HIS A 73 10.22 9.88 -6.66
N ASP A 74 11.35 9.49 -6.07
CA ASP A 74 11.89 8.15 -6.21
C ASP A 74 10.98 7.09 -5.57
N GLU A 75 10.41 7.36 -4.40
CA GLU A 75 9.41 6.47 -3.76
C GLU A 75 8.17 6.30 -4.64
N GLY A 76 7.70 7.38 -5.27
CA GLY A 76 6.60 7.36 -6.23
C GLY A 76 6.89 6.48 -7.44
N GLU A 77 8.07 6.58 -8.03
CA GLU A 77 8.48 5.76 -9.18
C GLU A 77 8.55 4.27 -8.81
N HIS A 78 9.11 3.91 -7.65
CA HIS A 78 9.12 2.53 -7.18
C HIS A 78 7.70 1.98 -6.97
N LEU A 79 6.81 2.76 -6.34
CA LEU A 79 5.40 2.37 -6.18
C LEU A 79 4.67 2.23 -7.52
N SER A 80 5.02 3.04 -8.52
CA SER A 80 4.46 2.91 -9.87
C SER A 80 4.85 1.56 -10.48
N GLY A 81 6.12 1.17 -10.33
CA GLY A 81 6.60 -0.16 -10.73
C GLY A 81 5.86 -1.30 -10.02
N ALA A 82 5.59 -1.18 -8.71
CA ALA A 82 4.80 -2.17 -7.97
C ALA A 82 3.34 -2.22 -8.44
N ALA A 83 2.74 -1.07 -8.77
CA ALA A 83 1.39 -1.00 -9.32
C ALA A 83 1.32 -1.74 -10.68
N ASP A 84 2.32 -1.58 -11.55
CA ASP A 84 2.38 -2.30 -12.82
C ASP A 84 2.54 -3.81 -12.64
N GLN A 85 3.34 -4.26 -11.66
CA GLN A 85 3.42 -5.68 -11.31
C GLN A 85 2.05 -6.22 -10.86
N TYR A 86 1.32 -5.43 -10.06
CA TYR A 86 -0.02 -5.77 -9.63
C TYR A 86 -1.02 -5.84 -10.81
N ALA A 87 -0.93 -4.94 -11.79
CA ALA A 87 -1.73 -5.02 -13.01
C ALA A 87 -1.46 -6.31 -13.79
N ARG A 88 -0.18 -6.70 -13.95
CA ARG A 88 0.21 -7.95 -14.61
C ARG A 88 -0.34 -9.17 -13.87
N PHE A 89 -0.27 -9.17 -12.54
CA PHE A 89 -0.86 -10.23 -11.72
C PHE A 89 -2.37 -10.40 -11.98
N LEU A 90 -3.09 -9.30 -12.22
CA LEU A 90 -4.51 -9.32 -12.58
C LEU A 90 -4.80 -9.63 -14.06
N GLY A 91 -3.78 -9.84 -14.89
CA GLY A 91 -3.94 -10.02 -16.34
C GLY A 91 -4.33 -8.73 -17.08
N LEU A 92 -4.05 -7.56 -16.50
CA LEU A 92 -4.36 -6.24 -17.07
C LEU A 92 -3.12 -5.62 -17.74
N VAL A 93 -3.35 -4.70 -18.67
CA VAL A 93 -2.29 -4.13 -19.53
C VAL A 93 -1.44 -3.11 -18.79
N ARG A 94 -2.02 -2.36 -17.86
CA ARG A 94 -1.36 -1.26 -17.16
C ARG A 94 -1.97 -0.97 -15.79
N ALA A 95 -1.16 -0.38 -14.92
CA ALA A 95 -1.68 0.34 -13.77
C ALA A 95 -1.67 1.86 -14.00
N ARG A 96 -2.45 2.55 -13.18
CA ARG A 96 -2.30 3.99 -12.92
C ARG A 96 -2.09 4.15 -11.43
N LEU A 97 -0.94 4.70 -11.02
CA LEU A 97 -0.74 5.14 -9.66
C LEU A 97 -1.33 6.54 -9.46
N THR A 98 -2.00 6.74 -8.33
CA THR A 98 -2.49 8.03 -7.83
C THR A 98 -2.21 8.09 -6.34
N HIS A 99 -1.95 9.28 -5.80
CA HIS A 99 -1.82 9.48 -4.35
C HIS A 99 -2.86 10.48 -3.86
N LEU A 100 -3.36 10.26 -2.64
CA LEU A 100 -4.07 11.29 -1.90
C LEU A 100 -3.03 12.24 -1.28
N ALA A 101 -3.39 13.50 -1.11
CA ALA A 101 -2.59 14.40 -0.27
C ALA A 101 -2.62 13.87 1.18
N PRO A 102 -1.47 13.82 1.87
CA PRO A 102 -1.41 13.44 3.28
C PRO A 102 -2.17 14.41 4.19
#